data_AF-A0A2U2M7M5-F1
#
_entry.id   AF-A0A2U2M7M5-F1
#
_cell.length_a   1.000
_cell.length_b   1.000
_cell.length_c   1.000
_cell.angle_alpha   90.00
_cell.angle_beta   90.00
_cell.angle_gamma   90.00
#
_symmetry.space_group_name_H-M   'P 1'
#
loop_
_entity.id
_entity.type
_entity.pdbx_description
1 polymer ?
#
loop_
_entity_poly.entity_id
_entity_poly.type
_entity_poly.pdbx_seq_one_letter_code
_entity_poly.pdbx_strand_id
1 'polypeptide(L)'
;MKTLTINQKVFKHQDTQTKLKITLFSDDSRVSLDSDADYQLKIKNASGYLKSEALTIEDNRLVLTTDKFKDLTPDTYNFEVWENEDSIYPSDSYGYFKITKNVSEVDGETIPVITIEDFEKRFAEAVKNAKGDKGERGADGRDGKSAYQIWLDLGNSGTEQDFINSLKVQSEQHAPTGWSLDVSTKPWTVWFDNGVGLQFPDFYNNTTVHSDSVIGSLIKLSNNTFALAYGFKKVWDIGSNWGKFKSYITSKTIVINPVNTKIKDWDNRNYGITLADPMPGNGGYPLYKAGDIVRVLYGLGIVNDAILENMDKTMPDEYTWFDKWM
;
A
#
# COMPACT_ATOMS: atom_id res chain seq x y z
N MET A 1 21.49 -22.35 27.09
CA MET A 1 21.34 -20.94 26.69
C MET A 1 20.43 -20.24 27.67
N LYS A 2 20.92 -19.16 28.30
CA LYS A 2 20.14 -18.34 29.24
C LYS A 2 19.48 -17.19 28.48
N THR A 3 18.16 -17.06 28.59
CA THR A 3 17.41 -15.98 27.93
C THR A 3 16.40 -15.36 28.89
N LEU A 4 15.81 -14.24 28.48
CA LEU A 4 14.75 -13.58 29.24
C LEU A 4 13.69 -12.98 28.32
N THR A 5 12.51 -12.75 28.87
CA THR A 5 11.47 -11.93 28.25
C THR A 5 10.99 -10.86 29.24
N ILE A 6 10.54 -9.74 28.70
CA ILE A 6 9.95 -8.63 29.47
C ILE A 6 8.56 -8.34 28.89
N ASN A 7 7.57 -8.14 29.76
CA ASN A 7 6.17 -7.90 29.37
C ASN A 7 5.99 -6.63 28.52
N GLN A 8 6.82 -5.61 28.75
CA GLN A 8 6.74 -4.34 28.07
C GLN A 8 8.14 -3.79 27.81
N LYS A 9 8.40 -3.46 26.55
CA LYS A 9 9.70 -2.95 26.10
C LYS A 9 9.71 -1.45 25.85
N VAL A 10 8.56 -0.79 25.83
CA VAL A 10 8.44 0.65 25.53
C VAL A 10 7.55 1.31 26.56
N PHE A 11 8.03 2.38 27.18
CA PHE A 11 7.25 3.19 28.13
C PHE A 11 7.63 4.67 28.01
N LYS A 12 6.84 5.53 28.66
CA LYS A 12 7.01 6.97 28.59
C LYS A 12 7.99 7.46 29.66
N HIS A 13 8.79 8.46 29.30
CA HIS A 13 9.61 9.17 30.26
C HIS A 13 8.72 9.85 31.30
N GLN A 14 9.15 9.79 32.57
CA GLN A 14 8.39 10.20 33.76
C GLN A 14 7.17 9.33 34.14
N ASP A 15 6.90 8.23 33.45
CA ASP A 15 5.97 7.21 33.97
C ASP A 15 6.63 6.48 35.15
N THR A 16 6.08 6.61 36.35
CA THR A 16 6.63 6.02 37.57
C THR A 16 5.80 4.85 38.12
N GLN A 17 4.81 4.34 37.38
CA GLN A 17 3.86 3.35 37.92
C GLN A 17 3.84 2.04 37.16
N THR A 18 4.37 2.00 35.94
CA THR A 18 4.38 0.77 35.13
C THR A 18 5.27 -0.29 35.79
N LYS A 19 4.68 -1.45 36.12
CA LYS A 19 5.43 -2.63 36.57
C LYS A 19 5.98 -3.40 35.38
N LEU A 20 7.29 -3.47 35.29
CA LEU A 20 7.99 -4.31 34.34
C LEU A 20 8.19 -5.69 34.95
N LYS A 21 7.75 -6.72 34.23
CA LYS A 21 7.82 -8.11 34.67
C LYS A 21 8.71 -8.90 33.72
N ILE A 22 9.78 -9.47 34.27
CA ILE A 22 10.81 -10.23 33.57
C ILE A 22 10.67 -11.71 33.90
N THR A 23 10.75 -12.55 32.88
CA THR A 23 10.74 -14.03 33.01
C THR A 23 12.07 -14.56 32.48
N LEU A 24 12.74 -15.39 33.28
CA LEU A 24 14.02 -16.00 32.93
C LEU A 24 13.81 -17.41 32.36
N PHE A 25 14.68 -17.82 31.44
CA PHE A 25 14.66 -19.14 30.80
C PHE A 25 16.06 -19.74 30.73
N SER A 26 16.14 -21.07 30.83
CA SER A 26 17.32 -21.87 30.53
C SER A 26 16.92 -22.95 29.54
N ASP A 27 17.54 -22.95 28.35
CA ASP A 27 17.28 -23.94 27.29
C ASP A 27 15.77 -24.13 27.04
N ASP A 28 15.07 -23.00 26.87
CA ASP A 28 13.62 -22.86 26.65
C ASP A 28 12.70 -23.20 27.83
N SER A 29 13.24 -23.70 28.94
CA SER A 29 12.49 -23.93 30.16
C SER A 29 12.48 -22.70 31.05
N ARG A 30 11.30 -22.31 31.55
CA ARG A 30 11.19 -21.20 32.51
C ARG A 30 11.93 -21.55 33.80
N VAL A 31 12.77 -20.64 34.27
CA VAL A 31 13.51 -20.77 35.53
C VAL A 31 12.54 -20.58 36.70
N SER A 32 12.66 -21.43 37.73
CA SER A 32 12.01 -21.21 39.02
C SER A 32 12.86 -20.24 39.83
N LEU A 33 12.30 -19.12 40.24
CA LEU A 33 13.04 -18.09 40.98
C LEU A 33 13.24 -18.51 42.44
N ASP A 34 14.42 -18.19 42.97
CA ASP A 34 14.76 -18.41 44.38
C ASP A 34 14.45 -17.13 45.19
N SER A 35 13.65 -17.24 46.26
CA SER A 35 13.29 -16.08 47.08
C SER A 35 14.45 -15.50 47.87
N ASP A 36 15.50 -16.29 48.11
CA ASP A 36 16.67 -15.89 48.89
C ASP A 36 17.81 -15.35 48.01
N ALA A 37 17.67 -15.44 46.68
CA ALA A 37 18.66 -14.93 45.73
C ALA A 37 18.56 -13.41 45.53
N ASP A 38 19.71 -12.76 45.36
CA ASP A 38 19.77 -11.36 44.96
C ASP A 38 19.69 -11.23 43.44
N TYR A 39 18.63 -10.57 42.96
CA TYR A 39 18.42 -10.30 41.55
C TYR A 39 18.62 -8.82 41.24
N GLN A 40 19.54 -8.52 40.34
CA GLN A 40 19.91 -7.16 39.97
C GLN A 40 19.70 -6.92 38.47
N LEU A 41 19.00 -5.85 38.12
CA LEU A 41 18.90 -5.35 36.75
C LEU A 41 20.03 -4.37 36.48
N LYS A 42 21.02 -4.77 35.68
CA LYS A 42 22.14 -3.90 35.28
C LYS A 42 21.86 -3.28 33.92
N ILE A 43 21.96 -1.96 33.85
CA ILE A 43 21.52 -1.17 32.69
C ILE A 43 22.70 -0.45 32.06
N LYS A 44 22.75 -0.44 30.73
CA LYS A 44 23.72 0.28 29.93
C LYS A 44 23.06 1.02 28.76
N ASN A 45 23.73 2.02 28.24
CA ASN A 45 23.46 2.59 26.92
C ASN A 45 24.65 2.34 25.97
N ALA A 46 24.70 3.06 24.85
CA ALA A 46 25.81 2.98 23.91
C ALA A 46 27.16 3.43 24.50
N SER A 47 27.15 4.30 25.52
CA SER A 47 28.36 4.82 26.17
C SER A 47 28.90 3.89 27.27
N GLY A 48 28.10 2.94 27.75
CA GLY A 48 28.53 1.97 28.76
C GLY A 48 27.51 1.75 29.87
N TYR A 49 27.98 1.12 30.95
CA TYR A 49 27.20 0.86 32.16
C TYR A 49 26.72 2.15 32.81
N LEU A 50 25.48 2.16 33.29
CA LEU A 50 24.85 3.31 33.92
C LEU A 50 24.54 3.07 35.39
N LYS A 51 23.77 2.01 35.69
CA LYS A 51 23.27 1.74 37.04
C LYS A 51 22.77 0.30 37.20
N SER A 52 22.55 -0.10 38.46
CA SER A 52 21.92 -1.35 38.87
C SER A 52 20.69 -1.05 39.71
N GLU A 53 19.66 -1.89 39.58
CA GLU A 53 18.43 -1.81 40.38
C GLU A 53 18.03 -3.19 40.88
N ALA A 54 17.67 -3.28 42.16
CA ALA A 54 17.20 -4.53 42.75
C ALA A 54 15.83 -4.94 42.17
N LEU A 55 15.69 -6.23 41.88
CA LEU A 55 14.46 -6.85 41.38
C LEU A 55 13.74 -7.56 42.53
N THR A 56 12.42 -7.47 42.54
CA THR A 56 11.56 -8.19 43.49
C THR A 56 10.85 -9.34 42.80
N ILE A 57 10.39 -10.36 43.53
CA ILE A 57 9.65 -11.49 42.94
C ILE A 57 8.16 -11.29 43.16
N GLU A 58 7.38 -11.31 42.06
CA GLU A 58 5.91 -11.38 42.09
C GLU A 58 5.43 -12.40 41.04
N ASP A 59 4.55 -13.34 41.42
CA ASP A 59 4.01 -14.38 40.53
C ASP A 59 5.09 -15.18 39.76
N ASN A 60 6.19 -15.53 40.45
CA ASN A 60 7.37 -16.20 39.87
C ASN A 60 7.98 -15.42 38.69
N ARG A 61 7.92 -14.09 38.72
CA ARG A 61 8.58 -13.17 37.79
C ARG A 61 9.36 -12.12 38.56
N LEU A 62 10.44 -11.66 37.96
CA LEU A 62 11.20 -10.53 38.49
C LEU A 62 10.49 -9.23 38.12
N VAL A 63 10.34 -8.34 39.09
CA VAL A 63 9.53 -7.13 38.98
C VAL A 63 10.29 -5.93 39.49
N LEU A 64 10.22 -4.86 38.69
CA LEU A 64 10.54 -3.50 39.10
C LEU A 64 9.47 -2.54 38.59
N THR A 65 9.45 -1.33 39.13
CA THR A 65 8.56 -0.27 38.66
C THR A 65 9.38 0.81 37.94
N THR A 66 8.79 1.48 36.95
CA THR A 66 9.47 2.48 36.13
C THR A 66 9.91 3.74 36.89
N ASP A 67 9.51 3.92 38.16
CA ASP A 67 10.04 4.98 39.04
C ASP A 67 11.56 4.95 39.16
N LYS A 68 12.16 3.75 39.05
CA LYS A 68 13.62 3.55 39.06
C LYS A 68 14.34 4.16 37.85
N PHE A 69 13.60 4.58 36.82
CA PHE A 69 14.14 5.11 35.58
C PHE A 69 13.90 6.60 35.37
N LYS A 70 13.40 7.30 36.40
CA LYS A 70 13.12 8.74 36.33
C LYS A 70 14.33 9.60 35.96
N ASP A 71 15.53 9.13 36.29
CA ASP A 71 16.79 9.86 36.04
C ASP A 71 17.42 9.49 34.68
N LEU A 72 16.78 8.59 33.92
CA LEU A 72 17.22 8.19 32.58
C LEU A 72 16.52 9.03 31.52
N THR A 73 17.29 9.54 30.57
CA THR A 73 16.76 10.29 29.43
C THR A 73 15.98 9.39 28.46
N PRO A 74 15.10 9.96 27.62
CA PRO A 74 14.49 9.20 26.52
C PRO A 74 15.53 8.61 25.56
N ASP A 75 15.73 7.29 25.60
CA ASP A 75 16.64 6.54 24.73
C ASP A 75 16.29 5.03 24.72
N THR A 76 17.04 4.24 23.95
CA THR A 76 17.04 2.78 24.01
C THR A 76 18.17 2.29 24.91
N TYR A 77 17.80 1.50 25.90
CA TYR A 77 18.71 0.94 26.89
C TYR A 77 18.81 -0.57 26.71
N ASN A 78 20.01 -1.09 26.94
CA ASN A 78 20.28 -2.51 27.02
C ASN A 78 20.45 -2.91 28.49
N PHE A 79 20.07 -4.13 28.83
CA PHE A 79 20.17 -4.62 30.20
C PHE A 79 20.51 -6.10 30.29
N GLU A 80 21.01 -6.48 31.44
CA GLU A 80 21.14 -7.86 31.90
C GLU A 80 20.47 -8.02 33.25
N VAL A 81 20.04 -9.23 33.56
CA VAL A 81 19.65 -9.65 34.90
C VAL A 81 20.76 -10.52 35.48
N TRP A 82 21.24 -10.14 36.65
CA TRP A 82 22.25 -10.86 37.41
C TRP A 82 21.60 -11.50 38.63
N GLU A 83 21.93 -12.76 38.89
CA GLU A 83 21.51 -13.54 40.06
C GLU A 83 22.76 -13.89 40.86
N ASN A 84 22.81 -13.46 42.14
CA ASN A 84 23.91 -13.69 43.08
C ASN A 84 25.31 -13.39 42.51
N GLU A 85 25.43 -12.37 41.65
CA GLU A 85 26.64 -11.96 40.93
C GLU A 85 27.19 -12.92 39.86
N ASP A 86 26.89 -14.22 39.93
CA ASP A 86 27.53 -15.24 39.08
C ASP A 86 26.69 -15.68 37.88
N SER A 87 25.37 -15.47 37.93
CA SER A 87 24.43 -15.99 36.93
C SER A 87 23.80 -14.85 36.14
N ILE A 88 24.17 -14.73 34.85
CA ILE A 88 23.79 -13.59 33.99
C ILE A 88 22.81 -14.03 32.90
N TYR A 89 21.77 -13.22 32.70
CA TYR A 89 20.75 -13.39 31.66
C TYR A 89 20.61 -12.11 30.81
N PRO A 90 20.55 -12.21 29.47
CA PRO A 90 20.86 -13.39 28.65
C PRO A 90 22.36 -13.77 28.66
N SER A 91 22.71 -14.99 28.22
CA SER A 91 24.12 -15.44 28.17
C SER A 91 24.94 -14.82 27.02
N ASP A 92 24.30 -14.57 25.88
CA ASP A 92 25.01 -14.24 24.62
C ASP A 92 24.58 -12.90 24.01
N SER A 93 23.73 -12.14 24.71
CA SER A 93 23.17 -10.87 24.24
C SER A 93 22.64 -10.03 25.40
N TYR A 94 22.03 -8.89 25.08
CA TYR A 94 21.36 -8.04 26.05
C TYR A 94 19.84 -8.09 25.85
N GLY A 95 19.11 -7.98 26.96
CA GLY A 95 17.73 -7.50 26.91
C GLY A 95 17.71 -6.01 26.53
N TYR A 96 16.56 -5.50 26.09
CA TYR A 96 16.42 -4.06 25.82
C TYR A 96 15.04 -3.53 26.21
N PHE A 97 15.00 -2.24 26.50
CA PHE A 97 13.78 -1.43 26.58
C PHE A 97 14.03 -0.02 26.03
N LYS A 98 12.96 0.71 25.72
CA LYS A 98 13.00 2.07 25.19
C LYS A 98 12.16 3.00 26.06
N ILE A 99 12.78 4.10 26.49
CA ILE A 99 12.10 5.23 27.10
C ILE A 99 11.79 6.22 25.99
N THR A 100 10.52 6.59 25.83
CA THR A 100 10.09 7.58 24.84
C THR A 100 9.70 8.88 25.51
N LYS A 101 9.98 10.01 24.84
CA LYS A 101 9.49 11.31 25.28
C LYS A 101 7.99 11.27 25.56
N ASN A 102 7.57 11.89 26.65
CA ASN A 102 6.17 12.20 26.89
C ASN A 102 5.74 13.43 26.08
N VAL A 103 4.43 13.71 26.05
CA VAL A 103 3.89 14.78 25.20
C VAL A 103 4.34 16.17 25.65
N SER A 104 4.72 16.34 26.91
CA SER A 104 5.23 17.63 27.44
C SER A 104 6.70 17.90 27.06
N GLU A 105 7.40 16.91 26.50
CA GLU A 105 8.81 17.01 26.09
C GLU A 105 8.99 17.10 24.56
N VAL A 106 7.89 17.16 23.83
CA VAL A 106 7.87 17.38 22.38
C VAL A 106 7.30 18.76 22.12
N ASP A 107 8.11 19.60 21.47
CA ASP A 107 7.64 20.90 21.02
C ASP A 107 6.61 20.69 19.90
N GLY A 108 5.45 21.30 20.07
CA GLY A 108 4.43 21.36 19.04
C GLY A 108 4.41 22.74 18.39
N GLU A 109 4.41 22.80 17.07
CA GLU A 109 4.03 24.02 16.37
C GLU A 109 2.50 24.12 16.38
N THR A 110 1.97 25.10 17.12
CA THR A 110 0.57 25.47 16.94
C THR A 110 0.45 26.19 15.60
N ILE A 111 -0.52 25.80 14.78
CA ILE A 111 -0.97 26.69 13.70
C ILE A 111 -1.36 28.00 14.38
N PRO A 112 -0.78 29.16 13.99
CA PRO A 112 -1.15 30.42 14.60
C PRO A 112 -2.64 30.65 14.35
N VAL A 113 -3.43 30.46 15.39
CA VAL A 113 -4.86 30.78 15.38
C VAL A 113 -4.92 32.30 15.40
N ILE A 114 -5.08 32.88 14.21
CA ILE A 114 -5.42 34.29 14.09
C ILE A 114 -6.87 34.45 14.57
N THR A 115 -7.12 35.36 15.50
CA THR A 115 -8.48 35.72 15.86
C THR A 115 -9.14 36.44 14.67
N ILE A 116 -10.47 36.44 14.61
CA ILE A 116 -11.19 37.23 13.60
C ILE A 116 -10.79 38.70 13.70
N GLU A 117 -10.61 39.23 14.91
CA GLU A 117 -10.16 40.61 15.17
C GLU A 117 -8.74 40.87 14.62
N ASP A 118 -7.80 39.95 14.84
CA ASP A 118 -6.45 40.07 14.29
C ASP A 118 -6.44 39.99 12.76
N PHE A 119 -7.31 39.16 12.18
CA PHE A 119 -7.49 39.08 10.73
C PHE A 119 -8.05 40.39 10.18
N GLU A 120 -9.10 40.93 10.79
CA GLU A 120 -9.72 42.20 10.42
C GLU A 120 -8.71 43.35 10.49
N LYS A 121 -7.89 43.40 11.55
CA LYS A 121 -6.84 44.40 11.71
C LYS A 121 -5.80 44.32 10.59
N ARG A 122 -5.25 43.13 10.31
CA ARG A 122 -4.25 42.94 9.26
C ARG A 122 -4.83 43.23 7.87
N PHE A 123 -6.08 42.85 7.65
CA PHE A 123 -6.78 43.16 6.41
C PHE A 123 -6.98 44.68 6.24
N ALA A 124 -7.40 45.39 7.29
CA ALA A 124 -7.57 46.83 7.26
C ALA A 124 -6.23 47.56 7.00
N GLU A 125 -5.15 47.11 7.63
CA GLU A 125 -3.79 47.62 7.37
C GLU A 125 -3.35 47.34 5.93
N ALA A 126 -3.59 46.14 5.41
CA ALA A 126 -3.27 45.79 4.03
C ALA A 126 -4.07 46.64 3.02
N VAL A 127 -5.37 46.87 3.27
CA VAL A 127 -6.22 47.73 2.44
C VAL A 127 -5.77 49.20 2.51
N LYS A 128 -5.35 49.67 3.68
CA LYS A 128 -4.81 51.03 3.85
C LYS A 128 -3.48 51.18 3.10
N ASN A 129 -2.58 50.20 3.20
CA ASN A 129 -1.30 50.20 2.49
C ASN A 129 -1.47 50.05 0.96
N ALA A 130 -2.53 49.39 0.51
CA ALA A 130 -2.90 49.33 -0.91
C ALA A 130 -3.51 50.65 -1.44
N LYS A 131 -4.02 51.51 -0.55
CA LYS A 131 -4.46 52.87 -0.88
C LYS A 131 -3.36 53.86 -0.53
N GLY A 132 -2.33 53.93 -1.37
CA GLY A 132 -1.40 55.06 -1.36
C GLY A 132 -2.13 56.39 -1.60
N ASP A 133 -1.65 57.47 -0.99
CA ASP A 133 -2.10 58.83 -1.27
C ASP A 133 -2.04 59.10 -2.78
N LYS A 134 -3.13 59.65 -3.32
CA LYS A 134 -3.42 59.73 -4.75
C LYS A 134 -2.43 60.65 -5.47
N GLY A 135 -1.33 60.08 -5.98
CA GLY A 135 -0.67 60.61 -7.18
C GLY A 135 -1.54 60.35 -8.40
N GLU A 136 -1.41 61.16 -9.46
CA GLU A 136 -2.11 60.90 -10.72
C GLU A 136 -1.83 59.46 -11.19
N ARG A 137 -2.90 58.73 -11.54
CA ARG A 137 -2.82 57.32 -11.95
C ARG A 137 -1.95 57.22 -13.21
N GLY A 138 -0.76 56.64 -13.08
CA GLY A 138 0.00 56.18 -14.25
C GLY A 138 -0.83 55.16 -15.03
N ALA A 139 -0.72 55.16 -16.36
CA ALA A 139 -1.46 54.25 -17.21
C ALA A 139 -1.24 52.78 -16.76
N ASP A 140 -2.31 51.99 -16.73
CA ASP A 140 -2.22 50.58 -16.34
C ASP A 140 -1.22 49.86 -17.27
N GLY A 141 -0.30 49.10 -16.68
CA GLY A 141 0.60 48.24 -17.42
C GLY A 141 -0.20 47.22 -18.23
N ARG A 142 0.24 46.91 -19.46
CA ARG A 142 -0.43 45.90 -20.28
C ARG A 142 -0.34 44.53 -19.61
N ASP A 143 -1.43 43.78 -19.64
CA ASP A 143 -1.46 42.41 -19.15
C ASP A 143 -0.41 41.55 -19.87
N GLY A 144 0.23 40.65 -19.12
CA GLY A 144 1.19 39.68 -19.65
C GLY A 144 0.51 38.61 -20.50
N LYS A 145 1.31 37.85 -21.27
CA LYS A 145 0.81 36.73 -22.08
C LYS A 145 0.24 35.63 -21.18
N SER A 146 -0.87 35.04 -21.59
CA SER A 146 -1.44 33.85 -20.92
C SER A 146 -0.57 32.61 -21.17
N ALA A 147 -0.72 31.57 -20.34
CA ALA A 147 -0.03 30.30 -20.52
C ALA A 147 -0.33 29.65 -21.90
N TYR A 148 -1.56 29.81 -22.39
CA TYR A 148 -1.95 29.39 -23.74
C TYR A 148 -1.23 30.20 -24.83
N GLN A 149 -1.10 31.52 -24.65
CA GLN A 149 -0.38 32.36 -25.61
C GLN A 149 1.12 32.03 -25.65
N ILE A 150 1.72 31.72 -24.49
CA ILE A 150 3.11 31.22 -24.42
C ILE A 150 3.24 29.86 -25.12
N TRP A 151 2.26 28.96 -24.96
CA TRP A 151 2.22 27.66 -25.63
C TRP A 151 2.17 27.80 -27.16
N LEU A 152 1.38 28.74 -27.69
CA LEU A 152 1.37 29.08 -29.12
C LEU A 152 2.70 29.68 -29.59
N ASP A 153 3.28 30.60 -28.81
CA ASP A 153 4.57 31.23 -29.15
C ASP A 153 5.73 30.22 -29.21
N LEU A 154 5.62 29.10 -28.50
CA LEU A 154 6.56 27.98 -28.56
C LEU A 154 6.38 27.09 -29.82
N GLY A 155 5.52 27.50 -30.76
CA GLY A 155 5.32 26.83 -32.04
C GLY A 155 4.22 25.77 -32.05
N ASN A 156 3.43 25.67 -30.97
CA ASN A 156 2.28 24.78 -30.94
C ASN A 156 1.08 25.44 -31.62
N SER A 157 0.12 24.62 -32.05
CA SER A 157 -1.14 25.09 -32.64
C SER A 157 -2.28 24.22 -32.16
N GLY A 158 -3.48 24.81 -32.03
CA GLY A 158 -4.65 24.13 -31.51
C GLY A 158 -5.59 25.10 -30.81
N THR A 159 -6.61 24.56 -30.17
CA THR A 159 -7.54 25.27 -29.30
C THR A 159 -7.04 25.31 -27.86
N GLU A 160 -7.67 26.11 -26.99
CA GLU A 160 -7.42 26.05 -25.54
C GLU A 160 -7.67 24.64 -24.98
N GLN A 161 -8.60 23.89 -25.57
CA GLN A 161 -8.85 22.50 -25.17
C GLN A 161 -7.70 21.57 -25.54
N ASP A 162 -7.03 21.81 -26.68
CA ASP A 162 -5.82 21.07 -27.09
C ASP A 162 -4.65 21.40 -26.16
N PHE A 163 -4.52 22.66 -25.74
CA PHE A 163 -3.58 23.06 -24.71
C PHE A 163 -3.83 22.34 -23.38
N ILE A 164 -5.08 22.35 -22.87
CA ILE A 164 -5.44 21.61 -21.65
C ILE A 164 -5.17 20.10 -21.79
N ASN A 165 -5.39 19.54 -22.97
CA ASN A 165 -5.07 18.14 -23.24
C ASN A 165 -3.57 17.88 -23.28
N SER A 166 -2.75 18.84 -23.73
CA SER A 166 -1.28 18.76 -23.70
C SER A 166 -0.70 18.79 -22.28
N LEU A 167 -1.42 19.37 -21.32
CA LEU A 167 -1.05 19.42 -19.90
C LEU A 167 -1.42 18.16 -19.13
N LYS A 168 -2.28 17.29 -19.68
CA LYS A 168 -2.54 15.98 -19.10
C LYS A 168 -1.25 15.17 -19.25
N VAL A 169 -0.78 14.59 -18.15
CA VAL A 169 0.32 13.62 -18.20
C VAL A 169 -0.07 12.57 -19.23
N GLN A 170 0.66 12.48 -20.34
CA GLN A 170 0.65 11.27 -21.14
C GLN A 170 1.19 10.21 -20.19
N SER A 171 0.29 9.43 -19.57
CA SER A 171 0.68 8.23 -18.85
C SER A 171 1.53 7.45 -19.83
N GLU A 172 2.81 7.26 -19.51
CA GLU A 172 3.68 6.40 -20.31
C GLU A 172 2.90 5.09 -20.51
N GLN A 173 2.77 4.62 -21.76
CA GLN A 173 2.05 3.40 -22.06
C GLN A 173 2.76 2.23 -21.37
N HIS A 174 2.33 1.93 -20.15
CA HIS A 174 2.86 0.83 -19.36
C HIS A 174 1.71 -0.05 -18.88
N ALA A 175 1.99 -1.34 -18.77
CA ALA A 175 1.11 -2.24 -18.06
C ALA A 175 0.95 -1.74 -16.60
N PRO A 176 -0.25 -1.81 -16.01
CA PRO A 176 -0.49 -1.25 -14.70
C PRO A 176 0.39 -1.91 -13.64
N THR A 177 1.03 -1.12 -12.78
CA THR A 177 1.89 -1.61 -11.67
C THR A 177 1.33 -1.32 -10.30
N GLY A 178 0.31 -0.45 -10.21
CA GLY A 178 -0.37 -0.03 -9.00
C GLY A 178 -1.87 0.21 -9.22
N TRP A 179 -2.63 0.31 -8.14
CA TRP A 179 -4.08 0.52 -8.20
C TRP A 179 -4.64 1.25 -6.96
N SER A 180 -5.83 1.82 -7.11
CA SER A 180 -6.68 2.33 -6.04
C SER A 180 -8.14 1.90 -6.28
N LEU A 181 -8.93 1.82 -5.22
CA LEU A 181 -10.35 1.44 -5.30
C LEU A 181 -11.24 2.63 -4.95
N ASP A 182 -12.11 2.99 -5.87
CA ASP A 182 -13.18 3.95 -5.68
C ASP A 182 -14.50 3.23 -5.42
N VAL A 183 -14.96 3.29 -4.17
CA VAL A 183 -16.23 2.71 -3.72
C VAL A 183 -17.40 3.70 -3.70
N SER A 184 -17.16 4.95 -4.09
CA SER A 184 -18.15 6.03 -4.01
C SER A 184 -19.27 5.91 -5.05
N THR A 185 -19.02 5.15 -6.13
CA THR A 185 -19.97 4.89 -7.23
C THR A 185 -20.37 3.42 -7.29
N LYS A 186 -21.52 3.09 -7.89
CA LYS A 186 -21.92 1.70 -8.17
C LYS A 186 -22.14 1.54 -9.69
N PRO A 187 -21.45 0.60 -10.36
CA PRO A 187 -20.40 -0.29 -9.85
C PRO A 187 -19.16 0.45 -9.34
N TRP A 188 -18.47 -0.13 -8.34
CA TRP A 188 -17.18 0.36 -7.86
C TRP A 188 -16.16 0.37 -9.00
N THR A 189 -15.20 1.30 -8.93
CA THR A 189 -14.13 1.44 -9.94
C THR A 189 -12.78 1.09 -9.35
N VAL A 190 -12.06 0.18 -10.00
CA VAL A 190 -10.63 -0.05 -9.74
C VAL A 190 -9.85 0.84 -10.69
N TRP A 191 -9.16 1.84 -10.17
CA TRP A 191 -8.27 2.72 -10.92
C TRP A 191 -6.86 2.17 -10.90
N PHE A 192 -6.20 2.13 -12.05
CA PHE A 192 -4.80 1.77 -12.16
C PHE A 192 -3.90 3.00 -12.23
N ASP A 193 -2.64 2.82 -11.88
CA ASP A 193 -1.59 3.84 -11.98
C ASP A 193 -1.35 4.34 -13.41
N ASN A 194 -1.68 3.54 -14.42
CA ASN A 194 -1.68 3.94 -15.82
C ASN A 194 -2.95 4.71 -16.27
N GLY A 195 -3.82 5.10 -15.33
CA GLY A 195 -5.02 5.92 -15.59
C GLY A 195 -6.24 5.16 -16.14
N VAL A 196 -6.12 3.84 -16.38
CA VAL A 196 -7.24 2.98 -16.78
C VAL A 196 -8.12 2.68 -15.57
N GLY A 197 -9.43 2.64 -15.76
CA GLY A 197 -10.39 2.19 -14.75
C GLY A 197 -11.07 0.88 -15.15
N LEU A 198 -11.39 0.02 -14.18
CA LEU A 198 -12.22 -1.18 -14.39
C LEU A 198 -13.44 -1.18 -13.50
N GLN A 199 -14.58 -1.56 -14.10
CA GLN A 199 -15.83 -1.78 -13.37
C GLN A 199 -16.41 -3.15 -13.72
N PHE A 200 -17.07 -3.76 -12.72
CA PHE A 200 -17.73 -5.07 -12.84
C PHE A 200 -19.24 -4.93 -12.58
N PRO A 201 -20.04 -4.46 -13.58
CA PRO A 201 -21.47 -4.19 -13.38
C PRO A 201 -22.29 -5.42 -12.96
N ASP A 202 -21.92 -6.64 -13.36
CA ASP A 202 -22.66 -7.84 -12.95
C ASP A 202 -22.41 -8.24 -11.48
N PHE A 203 -21.40 -7.64 -10.83
CA PHE A 203 -20.90 -8.06 -9.52
C PHE A 203 -20.73 -6.90 -8.52
N TYR A 204 -21.38 -5.76 -8.76
CA TYR A 204 -21.22 -4.53 -7.95
C TYR A 204 -21.70 -4.64 -6.50
N ASN A 205 -22.54 -5.64 -6.21
CA ASN A 205 -23.10 -5.94 -4.90
C ASN A 205 -22.31 -7.02 -4.15
N ASN A 206 -21.30 -7.62 -4.79
CA ASN A 206 -20.49 -8.65 -4.18
C ASN A 206 -19.45 -8.02 -3.26
N THR A 207 -19.35 -8.51 -2.02
CA THR A 207 -18.36 -8.07 -1.02
C THR A 207 -16.98 -8.66 -1.27
N THR A 208 -16.82 -9.55 -2.26
CA THR A 208 -15.53 -10.13 -2.68
C THR A 208 -15.55 -10.56 -4.15
N VAL A 209 -14.62 -10.05 -4.97
CA VAL A 209 -14.33 -10.59 -6.31
C VAL A 209 -13.28 -11.68 -6.12
N HIS A 210 -13.44 -12.90 -6.60
CA HIS A 210 -12.43 -13.98 -6.48
C HIS A 210 -11.86 -14.36 -7.86
N SER A 211 -10.81 -15.18 -7.97
CA SER A 211 -10.56 -15.95 -9.19
C SER A 211 -9.93 -17.27 -8.80
N ASP A 212 -10.60 -18.39 -9.05
CA ASP A 212 -10.09 -19.73 -8.74
C ASP A 212 -9.43 -20.31 -10.00
N SER A 213 -8.09 -20.34 -10.04
CA SER A 213 -7.26 -21.43 -10.59
C SER A 213 -5.84 -20.97 -10.92
N VAL A 214 -4.85 -21.66 -10.31
CA VAL A 214 -3.41 -21.80 -10.65
C VAL A 214 -2.59 -20.50 -10.85
N ILE A 215 -3.20 -19.37 -10.58
CA ILE A 215 -2.55 -18.13 -10.16
C ILE A 215 -2.67 -18.16 -8.64
N GLY A 216 -1.55 -18.30 -7.94
CA GLY A 216 -1.53 -18.47 -6.49
C GLY A 216 -2.27 -17.35 -5.75
N SER A 217 -3.50 -17.67 -5.32
CA SER A 217 -4.18 -17.22 -4.11
C SER A 217 -4.55 -15.74 -3.90
N LEU A 218 -5.89 -15.53 -3.86
CA LEU A 218 -6.69 -14.62 -3.03
C LEU A 218 -6.79 -13.13 -3.40
N ILE A 219 -8.02 -12.71 -3.73
CA ILE A 219 -8.53 -11.35 -3.54
C ILE A 219 -9.28 -11.34 -2.20
N LYS A 220 -8.83 -10.51 -1.26
CA LYS A 220 -9.53 -10.21 -0.01
C LYS A 220 -9.64 -8.69 0.08
N LEU A 221 -10.87 -8.16 0.10
CA LEU A 221 -11.14 -6.72 0.08
C LEU A 221 -10.85 -6.00 1.41
N SER A 222 -10.07 -6.63 2.29
CA SER A 222 -9.45 -5.99 3.45
C SER A 222 -8.01 -6.47 3.61
N ASN A 223 -7.08 -5.53 3.46
CA ASN A 223 -5.62 -5.55 3.73
C ASN A 223 -4.69 -6.07 2.61
N ASN A 224 -4.84 -5.49 1.41
CA ASN A 224 -3.87 -5.33 0.30
C ASN A 224 -2.82 -6.42 0.04
N THR A 225 -2.92 -7.16 -1.08
CA THR A 225 -1.94 -7.14 -2.20
C THR A 225 -2.53 -7.76 -3.48
N PHE A 226 -2.17 -7.24 -4.66
CA PHE A 226 -2.36 -7.86 -5.99
C PHE A 226 -1.02 -7.78 -6.74
N ALA A 227 -0.59 -8.82 -7.45
CA ALA A 227 0.72 -8.86 -8.11
C ALA A 227 0.58 -8.89 -9.65
N LEU A 228 0.89 -7.76 -10.31
CA LEU A 228 0.86 -7.64 -11.79
C LEU A 228 2.25 -7.63 -12.45
N ALA A 229 3.33 -7.91 -11.72
CA ALA A 229 4.69 -7.55 -12.18
C ALA A 229 5.70 -8.69 -12.50
N TYR A 230 5.39 -10.00 -12.36
CA TYR A 230 6.46 -11.03 -12.29
C TYR A 230 6.48 -12.21 -13.30
N GLY A 231 5.88 -12.14 -14.51
CA GLY A 231 5.74 -13.40 -15.28
C GLY A 231 5.53 -13.40 -16.79
N PHE A 232 6.23 -12.56 -17.57
CA PHE A 232 6.33 -12.74 -19.04
C PHE A 232 6.83 -14.15 -19.46
N LYS A 233 7.36 -14.95 -18.53
CA LYS A 233 7.81 -16.34 -18.76
C LYS A 233 6.67 -17.38 -18.87
N LYS A 234 5.41 -17.02 -18.62
CA LYS A 234 4.28 -17.98 -18.53
C LYS A 234 3.13 -17.77 -19.54
N VAL A 235 3.23 -16.83 -20.48
CA VAL A 235 2.22 -16.69 -21.56
C VAL A 235 2.05 -18.01 -22.35
N TRP A 236 3.13 -18.80 -22.45
CA TRP A 236 3.15 -20.12 -23.09
C TRP A 236 2.41 -21.22 -22.30
N ASP A 237 2.34 -21.13 -20.96
CA ASP A 237 1.61 -22.09 -20.10
C ASP A 237 0.09 -21.84 -20.09
N ILE A 238 -0.38 -20.71 -20.63
CA ILE A 238 -1.80 -20.36 -20.66
C ILE A 238 -2.54 -21.20 -21.71
N GLY A 239 -1.88 -21.53 -22.83
CA GLY A 239 -2.41 -22.38 -23.92
C GLY A 239 -2.96 -23.74 -23.50
N SER A 240 -2.44 -24.34 -22.43
CA SER A 240 -2.77 -25.70 -22.01
C SER A 240 -3.84 -25.82 -20.91
N ASN A 241 -4.33 -24.70 -20.34
CA ASN A 241 -5.25 -24.71 -19.18
C ASN A 241 -6.50 -23.81 -19.32
N TRP A 242 -6.82 -23.31 -20.52
CA TRP A 242 -7.98 -22.42 -20.77
C TRP A 242 -9.32 -22.95 -20.24
N GLY A 243 -9.52 -24.27 -20.15
CA GLY A 243 -10.74 -24.89 -19.64
C GLY A 243 -10.99 -24.81 -18.12
N LYS A 244 -10.10 -24.18 -17.33
CA LYS A 244 -10.18 -24.19 -15.85
C LYS A 244 -10.28 -22.81 -15.16
N PHE A 245 -10.40 -21.71 -15.91
CA PHE A 245 -10.43 -20.36 -15.34
C PHE A 245 -11.83 -19.96 -14.84
N LYS A 246 -11.98 -19.65 -13.55
CA LYS A 246 -13.14 -18.87 -13.06
C LYS A 246 -12.78 -17.38 -13.01
N SER A 247 -13.44 -16.55 -13.81
CA SER A 247 -13.20 -15.10 -13.89
C SER A 247 -14.49 -14.30 -13.69
N TYR A 248 -14.40 -13.13 -13.06
CA TYR A 248 -15.50 -12.16 -12.92
C TYR A 248 -15.53 -11.16 -14.09
N ILE A 249 -14.66 -11.33 -15.08
CA ILE A 249 -14.69 -10.58 -16.33
C ILE A 249 -15.82 -11.13 -17.21
N THR A 250 -16.72 -10.24 -17.63
CA THR A 250 -17.84 -10.55 -18.51
C THR A 250 -17.85 -9.59 -19.69
N SER A 251 -18.74 -9.83 -20.65
CA SER A 251 -19.01 -8.89 -21.74
C SER A 251 -19.48 -7.51 -21.26
N LYS A 252 -19.94 -7.39 -20.01
CA LYS A 252 -20.34 -6.12 -19.39
C LYS A 252 -19.23 -5.46 -18.57
N THR A 253 -18.06 -6.10 -18.40
CA THR A 253 -16.92 -5.44 -17.73
C THR A 253 -16.50 -4.19 -18.50
N ILE A 254 -16.49 -3.05 -17.82
CA ILE A 254 -16.20 -1.75 -18.43
C ILE A 254 -14.74 -1.42 -18.22
N VAL A 255 -14.06 -1.03 -19.30
CA VAL A 255 -12.70 -0.46 -19.27
C VAL A 255 -12.83 1.04 -19.54
N ILE A 256 -12.52 1.84 -18.53
CA ILE A 256 -12.54 3.31 -18.57
C ILE A 256 -11.16 3.78 -19.00
N ASN A 257 -11.11 4.72 -19.95
CA ASN A 257 -9.86 5.26 -20.50
C ASN A 257 -8.87 4.18 -20.96
N PRO A 258 -9.29 3.24 -21.84
CA PRO A 258 -8.42 2.14 -22.25
C PRO A 258 -7.16 2.66 -22.96
N VAL A 259 -6.01 2.05 -22.67
CA VAL A 259 -4.72 2.33 -23.34
C VAL A 259 -4.82 2.01 -24.82
N ASN A 260 -5.44 0.87 -25.16
CA ASN A 260 -5.69 0.47 -26.54
C ASN A 260 -7.18 0.58 -26.87
N THR A 261 -7.50 1.43 -27.85
CA THR A 261 -8.87 1.81 -28.22
C THR A 261 -9.39 1.16 -29.51
N LYS A 262 -8.55 0.38 -30.21
CA LYS A 262 -8.94 -0.25 -31.48
C LYS A 262 -10.14 -1.18 -31.26
N ILE A 263 -11.18 -0.96 -32.07
CA ILE A 263 -12.34 -1.84 -32.15
C ILE A 263 -11.88 -3.13 -32.84
N LYS A 264 -11.72 -4.20 -32.07
CA LYS A 264 -11.51 -5.55 -32.59
C LYS A 264 -12.76 -6.37 -32.35
N ASP A 265 -13.02 -7.32 -33.24
CA ASP A 265 -14.01 -8.35 -32.96
C ASP A 265 -13.44 -9.26 -31.89
N TRP A 266 -14.02 -9.19 -30.69
CA TRP A 266 -13.61 -9.96 -29.52
C TRP A 266 -14.34 -11.30 -29.45
N ASP A 267 -14.92 -11.80 -30.55
CA ASP A 267 -15.50 -13.14 -30.61
C ASP A 267 -14.44 -14.23 -30.35
N ASN A 268 -14.81 -15.24 -29.55
CA ASN A 268 -13.93 -16.33 -29.12
C ASN A 268 -13.30 -17.11 -30.29
N ARG A 269 -13.99 -17.12 -31.44
CA ARG A 269 -13.57 -17.81 -32.67
C ARG A 269 -12.30 -17.21 -33.30
N ASN A 270 -12.04 -15.92 -33.07
CA ASN A 270 -10.88 -15.23 -33.66
C ASN A 270 -9.60 -15.38 -32.84
N TYR A 271 -9.68 -15.98 -31.64
CA TYR A 271 -8.52 -16.15 -30.74
C TYR A 271 -8.33 -17.62 -30.37
N GLY A 272 -8.70 -18.54 -31.28
CA GLY A 272 -8.35 -19.97 -31.24
C GLY A 272 -8.80 -20.78 -30.01
N ILE A 273 -9.81 -20.32 -29.27
CA ILE A 273 -10.27 -21.00 -28.05
C ILE A 273 -11.68 -21.55 -28.25
N THR A 274 -11.75 -22.84 -28.61
CA THR A 274 -13.00 -23.61 -28.60
C THR A 274 -13.20 -24.16 -27.19
N LEU A 275 -14.11 -23.56 -26.42
CA LEU A 275 -14.60 -24.19 -25.20
C LEU A 275 -15.61 -25.25 -25.62
N ALA A 276 -15.37 -26.52 -25.28
CA ALA A 276 -16.28 -27.61 -25.57
C ALA A 276 -17.71 -27.23 -25.17
N ASP A 277 -18.71 -27.58 -26.00
CA ASP A 277 -20.11 -27.30 -25.72
C ASP A 277 -20.48 -27.65 -24.27
N PRO A 278 -21.39 -26.88 -23.63
CA PRO A 278 -21.84 -27.19 -22.29
C PRO A 278 -22.40 -28.62 -22.28
N MET A 279 -21.75 -29.52 -21.52
CA MET A 279 -22.26 -30.87 -21.33
C MET A 279 -23.71 -30.77 -20.82
N PRO A 280 -24.70 -31.37 -21.52
CA PRO A 280 -26.08 -31.28 -21.10
C PRO A 280 -26.25 -32.07 -19.81
N GLY A 281 -26.58 -31.40 -18.69
CA GLY A 281 -27.03 -32.08 -17.48
C GLY A 281 -26.51 -31.56 -16.14
N ASN A 282 -25.69 -30.53 -16.05
CA ASN A 282 -25.27 -30.01 -14.74
C ASN A 282 -25.22 -28.47 -14.71
N GLY A 283 -26.40 -27.85 -14.51
CA GLY A 283 -26.56 -26.45 -14.04
C GLY A 283 -25.57 -25.44 -14.62
N GLY A 284 -25.53 -25.34 -15.95
CA GLY A 284 -24.48 -24.68 -16.73
C GLY A 284 -24.10 -23.29 -16.24
N TYR A 285 -22.88 -23.16 -15.73
CA TYR A 285 -22.18 -21.88 -15.71
C TYR A 285 -21.62 -21.65 -17.12
N PRO A 286 -21.92 -20.51 -17.77
CA PRO A 286 -21.47 -20.25 -19.13
C PRO A 286 -19.94 -20.30 -19.18
N LEU A 287 -19.42 -21.15 -20.06
CA LEU A 287 -18.00 -21.25 -20.32
C LEU A 287 -17.48 -19.88 -20.80
N TYR A 288 -16.55 -19.36 -20.01
CA TYR A 288 -16.06 -17.98 -20.00
C TYR A 288 -15.52 -17.56 -21.37
N LYS A 289 -16.02 -16.46 -21.93
CA LYS A 289 -15.58 -15.97 -23.24
C LYS A 289 -14.15 -15.43 -23.12
N ALA A 290 -13.17 -16.20 -23.58
CA ALA A 290 -11.77 -15.78 -23.63
C ALA A 290 -11.60 -14.40 -24.29
N GLY A 291 -12.44 -14.08 -25.27
CA GLY A 291 -12.48 -12.77 -25.91
C GLY A 291 -12.76 -11.60 -24.96
N ASP A 292 -13.60 -11.79 -23.93
CA ASP A 292 -13.88 -10.74 -22.94
C ASP A 292 -12.66 -10.46 -22.05
N ILE A 293 -11.91 -11.51 -21.70
CA ILE A 293 -10.66 -11.38 -20.93
C ILE A 293 -9.60 -10.68 -21.77
N VAL A 294 -9.41 -11.13 -23.01
CA VAL A 294 -8.44 -10.52 -23.93
C VAL A 294 -8.78 -9.05 -24.20
N ARG A 295 -10.06 -8.71 -24.40
CA ARG A 295 -10.53 -7.33 -24.53
C ARG A 295 -10.14 -6.46 -23.33
N VAL A 296 -10.35 -6.97 -22.12
CA VAL A 296 -10.01 -6.23 -20.89
C VAL A 296 -8.50 -6.06 -20.75
N LEU A 297 -7.71 -7.11 -20.97
CA LEU A 297 -6.25 -7.04 -20.93
C LEU A 297 -5.67 -6.11 -22.01
N TYR A 298 -6.28 -6.09 -23.18
CA TYR A 298 -5.94 -5.16 -24.26
C TYR A 298 -6.25 -3.72 -23.86
N GLY A 299 -7.42 -3.46 -23.29
CA GLY A 299 -7.80 -2.14 -22.77
C GLY A 299 -6.88 -1.66 -21.63
N LEU A 300 -6.33 -2.57 -20.81
CA LEU A 300 -5.35 -2.25 -19.77
C LEU A 300 -3.94 -1.95 -20.31
N GLY A 301 -3.67 -2.19 -21.59
CA GLY A 301 -2.32 -2.08 -22.16
C GLY A 301 -1.39 -3.24 -21.82
N ILE A 302 -1.91 -4.31 -21.21
CA ILE A 302 -1.15 -5.54 -20.89
C ILE A 302 -0.92 -6.35 -22.16
N VAL A 303 -1.93 -6.40 -23.02
CA VAL A 303 -1.86 -7.03 -24.35
C VAL A 303 -1.88 -5.91 -25.39
N ASN A 304 -1.03 -6.03 -26.42
CA ASN A 304 -0.97 -5.10 -27.55
C ASN A 304 -1.10 -5.84 -28.89
N ASP A 305 -1.08 -5.11 -30.00
CA ASP A 305 -1.25 -5.70 -31.33
C ASP A 305 -0.20 -6.77 -31.66
N ALA A 306 1.07 -6.53 -31.32
CA ALA A 306 2.14 -7.49 -31.56
C ALA A 306 1.98 -8.80 -30.76
N ILE A 307 1.47 -8.70 -29.52
CA ILE A 307 1.16 -9.87 -28.69
C ILE A 307 -0.02 -10.63 -29.29
N LEU A 308 -1.08 -9.93 -29.72
CA LEU A 308 -2.25 -10.57 -30.34
C LEU A 308 -1.90 -11.29 -31.65
N GLU A 309 -1.09 -10.66 -32.51
CA GLU A 309 -0.63 -11.28 -33.75
C GLU A 309 0.21 -12.54 -33.51
N ASN A 310 0.99 -12.58 -32.42
CA ASN A 310 1.73 -13.78 -32.04
C ASN A 310 0.83 -14.85 -31.41
N MET A 311 -0.22 -14.46 -30.68
CA MET A 311 -1.23 -15.39 -30.17
C MET A 311 -1.97 -16.08 -31.32
N ASP A 312 -2.26 -15.35 -32.40
CA ASP A 312 -2.95 -15.88 -33.59
C ASP A 312 -2.06 -16.85 -34.39
N LYS A 313 -0.75 -16.58 -34.48
CA LYS A 313 0.23 -17.39 -35.24
C LYS A 313 0.78 -18.63 -34.51
N THR A 314 0.64 -18.71 -33.19
CA THR A 314 1.23 -19.80 -32.37
C THR A 314 0.20 -20.82 -31.89
N MET A 315 -1.07 -20.66 -32.27
CA MET A 315 -2.08 -21.70 -32.15
C MET A 315 -1.68 -22.85 -33.09
N PRO A 316 -1.42 -24.06 -32.59
CA PRO A 316 -1.15 -25.19 -33.47
C PRO A 316 -2.32 -25.39 -34.43
N ASP A 317 -2.02 -25.60 -35.71
CA ASP A 317 -3.01 -25.99 -36.75
C ASP A 317 -3.86 -27.20 -36.33
N GLU A 318 -3.41 -27.95 -35.33
CA GLU A 318 -4.03 -29.11 -34.69
C GLU A 318 -5.42 -28.82 -34.06
N TYR A 319 -5.82 -27.55 -33.92
CA TYR A 319 -7.18 -27.16 -33.52
C TYR A 319 -8.13 -26.82 -34.70
N THR A 320 -7.68 -27.01 -35.95
CA THR A 320 -8.52 -26.95 -37.17
C THR A 320 -9.26 -28.26 -37.45
N TRP A 321 -10.06 -28.76 -36.51
CA TRP A 321 -10.99 -29.88 -36.77
C TRP A 321 -12.33 -29.39 -37.31
N PHE A 322 -12.29 -28.53 -38.33
CA PHE A 322 -13.47 -28.14 -39.10
C PHE A 322 -13.26 -28.14 -40.62
N ASP A 323 -12.38 -29.00 -41.13
CA ASP A 323 -12.31 -29.33 -42.58
C ASP A 323 -12.63 -30.80 -42.87
N LYS A 324 -13.27 -31.54 -41.94
CA LYS A 324 -13.64 -32.94 -42.21
C LYS A 324 -15.09 -33.36 -42.03
N TRP A 325 -15.99 -32.55 -41.48
CA TRP A 325 -17.42 -32.89 -41.43
C TRP A 325 -18.31 -31.64 -41.44
N MET A 326 -18.46 -31.03 -42.62
CA MET A 326 -19.69 -30.44 -43.20
C MET A 326 -19.35 -29.61 -44.43
#